data_AF-A0A382J328-F1
#
_entry.id   AF-A0A382J328-F1
#
_cell.length_a   1.000
_cell.length_b   1.000
_cell.length_c   1.000
_cell.angle_alpha   90.00
_cell.angle_beta   90.00
_cell.angle_gamma   90.00
#
_symmetry.space_group_name_H-M   'P 1'
#
loop_
_entity.id
_entity.type
_entity.pdbx_description
1 polymer ?
#
loop_
_entity_poly.entity_id
_entity_poly.type
_entity_poly.pdbx_seq_one_letter_code
_entity_poly.pdbx_strand_id
1 'polypeptide(L)'
;MEEHNIKTLIHLGDVVDRRKFINFKILNDLRTNFIERLWKMGVDTHIIIGNHDTFHKNTNELNSLQEIFTTHDGKVEPWMYASPKEVDFDGLGILMMPWICEENYGECLKAIKNTQCQILMGHLEVKGFEQHIG
;
A
#
# COMPACT_ATOMS: atom_id res chain seq x y z
N MET A 1 -16.22 -10.62 3.83
CA MET A 1 -16.42 -9.51 2.89
C MET A 1 -17.79 -9.59 2.23
N GLU A 2 -18.14 -10.69 1.57
CA GLU A 2 -19.45 -10.87 0.90
C GLU A 2 -20.64 -10.74 1.87
N GLU A 3 -20.59 -11.41 3.01
CA GLU A 3 -21.65 -11.36 4.03
C GLU A 3 -21.94 -9.94 4.55
N HIS A 4 -20.92 -9.07 4.58
CA HIS A 4 -21.03 -7.70 5.07
C HIS A 4 -21.01 -6.65 3.95
N ASN A 5 -21.10 -7.08 2.69
CA ASN A 5 -21.08 -6.22 1.50
C ASN A 5 -19.89 -5.24 1.48
N ILE A 6 -18.71 -5.68 1.90
CA ILE A 6 -17.49 -4.85 1.88
C ILE A 6 -17.06 -4.65 0.42
N LYS A 7 -17.04 -3.39 -0.03
CA LYS A 7 -16.69 -3.00 -1.41
C LYS A 7 -15.29 -2.42 -1.58
N THR A 8 -14.65 -2.04 -0.49
CA THR A 8 -13.33 -1.38 -0.51
C THR A 8 -12.39 -2.10 0.45
N LEU A 9 -11.16 -2.33 0.01
CA LEU A 9 -10.08 -2.86 0.83
C LEU A 9 -8.90 -1.90 0.83
N ILE A 10 -8.42 -1.53 2.02
CA ILE A 10 -7.19 -0.75 2.19
C ILE A 10 -6.17 -1.61 2.93
N HIS A 11 -5.06 -1.94 2.28
CA HIS A 11 -3.93 -2.67 2.85
C HIS A 11 -2.79 -1.70 3.21
N LEU A 12 -2.33 -1.77 4.47
CA LEU A 12 -1.36 -0.83 5.03
C LEU A 12 0.10 -1.22 4.76
N GLY A 13 0.39 -1.75 3.57
CA GLY A 13 1.74 -2.18 3.17
C GLY A 13 2.22 -3.49 3.79
N ASP A 14 3.44 -3.87 3.44
CA ASP A 14 4.08 -5.15 3.75
C ASP A 14 3.25 -6.34 3.27
N VAL A 15 2.81 -6.27 2.01
CA VAL A 15 2.13 -7.39 1.34
C VAL A 15 3.11 -8.54 1.13
N VAL A 16 4.38 -8.22 0.88
CA VAL A 16 5.46 -9.22 0.84
C VAL A 16 6.43 -9.01 1.99
N ASP A 17 6.91 -10.12 2.56
CA ASP A 17 7.84 -10.12 3.70
C ASP A 17 9.28 -9.73 3.32
N ARG A 18 9.66 -9.86 2.04
CA ARG A 18 11.06 -9.75 1.62
C ARG A 18 11.24 -8.83 0.43
N ARG A 19 12.09 -7.82 0.64
CA ARG A 19 12.52 -6.82 -0.33
C ARG A 19 13.15 -7.36 -1.62
N LYS A 20 13.81 -8.53 -1.57
CA LYS A 20 14.69 -9.02 -2.66
C LYS A 20 14.17 -10.25 -3.41
N PHE A 21 13.29 -11.02 -2.80
CA PHE A 21 12.93 -12.32 -3.35
C PHE A 21 11.53 -12.72 -2.90
N ILE A 22 10.76 -13.19 -3.87
CA ILE A 22 9.51 -13.91 -3.67
C ILE A 22 9.63 -15.26 -4.37
N ASN A 23 9.31 -16.36 -3.68
CA ASN A 23 9.27 -17.65 -4.35
C ASN A 23 7.97 -17.81 -5.13
N PHE A 24 8.00 -18.64 -6.17
CA PHE A 24 6.84 -18.86 -7.04
C PHE A 24 5.61 -19.41 -6.32
N LYS A 25 5.76 -20.14 -5.20
CA LYS A 25 4.61 -20.61 -4.42
C LYS A 25 3.88 -19.44 -3.76
N ILE A 26 4.60 -18.54 -3.09
CA ILE A 26 4.03 -17.34 -2.47
C ILE A 26 3.48 -16.40 -3.54
N LEU A 27 4.21 -16.18 -4.65
CA LEU A 27 3.73 -15.33 -5.73
C LEU A 27 2.44 -15.88 -6.37
N ASN A 28 2.35 -17.20 -6.55
CA ASN A 28 1.15 -17.83 -7.08
C ASN A 28 -0.06 -17.68 -6.14
N ASP A 29 0.16 -17.82 -4.82
CA ASP A 29 -0.86 -17.62 -3.81
C ASP A 29 -1.32 -16.16 -3.76
N LEU A 30 -0.37 -15.21 -3.73
CA LEU A 30 -0.66 -13.78 -3.77
C LEU A 30 -1.47 -13.39 -5.01
N ARG A 31 -1.10 -13.92 -6.17
CA ARG A 31 -1.82 -13.65 -7.42
C ARG A 31 -3.23 -14.25 -7.39
N THR A 32 -3.36 -15.54 -7.08
CA THR A 32 -4.63 -16.27 -7.29
C THR A 32 -5.63 -16.11 -6.14
N ASN A 33 -5.16 -16.15 -4.89
CA ASN A 33 -6.01 -16.17 -3.70
C ASN A 33 -6.23 -14.78 -3.08
N PHE A 34 -5.34 -13.82 -3.38
CA PHE A 34 -5.48 -12.44 -2.90
C PHE A 34 -5.92 -11.50 -4.03
N ILE A 35 -5.05 -11.16 -4.97
CA ILE A 35 -5.34 -10.12 -5.98
C ILE A 35 -6.47 -10.54 -6.93
N GLU A 36 -6.36 -11.69 -7.60
CA GLU A 36 -7.40 -12.16 -8.53
C GLU A 36 -8.75 -12.38 -7.84
N ARG A 37 -8.74 -12.77 -6.57
CA ARG A 37 -9.96 -12.96 -5.78
C ARG A 37 -10.66 -11.63 -5.52
N LEU A 38 -9.94 -10.61 -5.04
CA LEU A 38 -10.50 -9.27 -4.81
C LEU A 38 -11.05 -8.66 -6.09
N TRP A 39 -10.32 -8.82 -7.20
CA TRP A 39 -10.76 -8.38 -8.52
C TRP A 39 -12.05 -9.07 -8.97
N LYS A 40 -12.15 -10.41 -8.86
CA LYS A 40 -13.37 -11.17 -9.20
C LYS A 40 -14.57 -10.78 -8.32
N MET A 41 -14.31 -10.36 -7.08
CA MET A 41 -15.33 -9.88 -6.16
C MET A 41 -15.76 -8.42 -6.44
N GLY A 42 -15.05 -7.71 -7.32
CA GLY A 42 -15.28 -6.29 -7.59
C GLY A 42 -15.00 -5.41 -6.38
N VAL A 43 -13.98 -5.76 -5.59
CA VAL A 43 -13.54 -4.98 -4.42
C VAL A 43 -12.50 -3.96 -4.87
N ASP A 44 -12.80 -2.68 -4.66
CA ASP A 44 -11.87 -1.57 -4.93
C ASP A 44 -10.70 -1.66 -3.95
N THR A 45 -9.52 -2.01 -4.49
CA THR A 45 -8.39 -2.45 -3.69
C THR A 45 -7.27 -1.41 -3.70
N HIS A 46 -6.89 -0.95 -2.52
CA HIS A 46 -5.92 0.11 -2.27
C HIS A 46 -4.78 -0.40 -1.41
N ILE A 47 -3.54 -0.20 -1.84
CA ILE A 47 -2.35 -0.71 -1.15
C ILE A 47 -1.31 0.40 -1.06
N ILE A 48 -0.92 0.79 0.16
CA ILE A 48 0.27 1.63 0.36
C ILE A 48 1.52 0.76 0.36
N ILE A 49 2.65 1.26 -0.14
CA ILE A 49 3.91 0.52 -0.15
C ILE A 49 4.51 0.53 1.27
N GLY A 50 4.77 -0.66 1.84
CA GLY A 50 5.44 -0.84 3.13
C GLY A 50 6.97 -0.92 3.01
N ASN A 51 7.66 -1.01 4.14
CA ASN A 51 9.11 -1.07 4.14
C ASN A 51 9.63 -2.42 3.60
N HIS A 52 8.90 -3.53 3.77
CA HIS A 52 9.30 -4.84 3.22
C HIS A 52 9.01 -4.99 1.72
N ASP A 53 8.08 -4.18 1.20
CA ASP A 53 7.70 -4.19 -0.22
C ASP A 53 8.77 -3.55 -1.12
N THR A 54 9.65 -2.69 -0.57
CA THR A 54 10.64 -1.89 -1.30
C THR A 54 11.99 -2.58 -1.44
N PHE A 55 12.57 -2.56 -2.65
CA PHE A 55 13.88 -3.17 -2.87
C PHE A 55 15.00 -2.41 -2.13
N HIS A 56 14.98 -1.08 -2.22
CA HIS A 56 15.94 -0.18 -1.57
C HIS A 56 15.36 0.39 -0.27
N LYS A 57 16.23 0.70 0.70
CA LYS A 57 15.80 1.21 2.02
C LYS A 57 15.43 2.70 2.01
N ASN A 58 15.95 3.44 1.03
CA ASN A 58 15.92 4.89 0.96
C ASN A 58 14.95 5.44 -0.09
N THR A 59 14.31 4.58 -0.87
CA THR A 59 13.35 4.94 -1.93
C THR A 59 12.22 3.90 -2.01
N ASN A 60 11.03 4.36 -2.39
CA ASN A 60 9.89 3.50 -2.70
C ASN A 60 9.74 3.23 -4.21
N GLU A 61 10.57 3.84 -5.06
CA GLU A 61 10.45 3.79 -6.52
C GLU A 61 10.46 2.36 -7.07
N LEU A 62 11.44 1.55 -6.64
CA LEU A 62 11.49 0.13 -6.96
C LEU A 62 10.85 -0.70 -5.84
N ASN A 63 9.62 -1.17 -6.08
CA ASN A 63 8.85 -1.98 -5.14
C ASN A 63 8.19 -3.18 -5.82
N SER A 64 8.10 -4.27 -5.08
CA SER A 64 7.59 -5.56 -5.56
C SER A 64 6.17 -5.49 -6.12
N LEU A 65 5.28 -4.75 -5.47
CA LEU A 65 3.87 -4.67 -5.87
C LEU A 65 3.72 -4.06 -7.25
N GLN A 66 4.36 -2.91 -7.49
CA GLN A 66 4.30 -2.27 -8.80
C GLN A 66 4.99 -3.13 -9.87
N GLU A 67 6.12 -3.77 -9.57
CA GLU A 67 6.80 -4.66 -10.53
C GLU A 67 5.97 -5.90 -10.90
N ILE A 68 5.14 -6.41 -9.98
CA ILE A 68 4.35 -7.63 -10.20
C ILE A 68 2.99 -7.32 -10.85
N PHE A 69 2.33 -6.23 -10.42
CA PHE A 69 0.93 -5.98 -10.74
C PHE A 69 0.69 -4.78 -11.66
N THR A 70 1.70 -3.96 -11.94
CA THR A 70 1.53 -2.86 -12.91
C THR A 70 1.47 -3.44 -14.32
N THR A 71 0.35 -3.16 -15.00
CA THR A 71 0.13 -3.52 -16.40
C THR A 71 0.73 -2.45 -17.32
N HIS A 72 0.96 -2.81 -18.59
CA HIS A 72 1.58 -1.91 -19.58
C HIS A 72 0.80 -0.60 -19.82
N ASP A 73 -0.52 -0.62 -19.60
CA ASP A 73 -1.39 0.55 -19.70
C ASP A 73 -1.40 1.42 -18.42
N GLY A 74 -0.77 0.96 -17.34
CA GLY A 74 -0.56 1.70 -16.09
C GLY A 74 -1.83 2.10 -15.35
N LYS A 75 -2.98 1.48 -15.67
CA LYS A 75 -4.31 1.95 -15.23
C LYS A 75 -5.25 0.81 -14.85
N VAL A 76 -4.85 -0.02 -13.89
CA VAL A 76 -5.75 -1.07 -13.36
C VAL A 76 -5.48 -1.30 -11.87
N GLU A 77 -6.52 -1.72 -11.17
CA GLU A 77 -6.44 -2.19 -9.79
C GLU A 77 -5.54 -3.43 -9.64
N PRO A 78 -4.91 -3.61 -8.45
CA PRO A 78 -5.04 -2.79 -7.25
C PRO A 78 -4.32 -1.44 -7.36
N TRP A 79 -4.88 -0.39 -6.75
CA TRP A 79 -4.24 0.91 -6.64
C TRP A 79 -3.04 0.84 -5.68
N MET A 80 -1.84 1.13 -6.18
CA MET A 80 -0.59 1.03 -5.42
C MET A 80 0.02 2.41 -5.19
N TYR A 81 0.19 2.81 -3.93
CA TYR A 81 0.66 4.14 -3.54
C TYR A 81 2.10 4.10 -3.03
N ALA A 82 3.06 4.46 -3.88
CA ALA A 82 4.48 4.62 -3.51
C ALA A 82 4.81 6.01 -2.93
N SER A 83 3.93 6.99 -3.16
CA SER A 83 3.98 8.37 -2.63
C SER A 83 2.68 8.73 -1.90
N PRO A 84 2.70 9.70 -0.98
CA PRO A 84 1.52 10.13 -0.24
C PRO A 84 0.42 10.62 -1.18
N LYS A 85 -0.83 10.20 -0.92
CA LYS A 85 -1.97 10.56 -1.77
C LYS A 85 -3.26 10.64 -0.97
N GLU A 86 -4.00 11.72 -1.15
CA GLU A 86 -5.38 11.82 -0.65
C GLU A 86 -6.30 11.03 -1.58
N VAL A 87 -7.15 10.20 -0.99
CA VAL A 87 -8.14 9.38 -1.69
C VAL A 87 -9.49 9.59 -1.01
N ASP A 88 -10.53 9.84 -1.81
CA ASP A 88 -11.90 10.00 -1.33
C ASP A 88 -12.62 8.66 -1.39
N PHE A 89 -13.22 8.27 -0.27
CA PHE A 89 -14.04 7.08 -0.14
C PHE A 89 -15.45 7.50 0.28
N ASP A 90 -16.35 7.66 -0.69
CA ASP A 90 -17.74 8.09 -0.47
C ASP A 90 -17.86 9.41 0.34
N GLY A 91 -17.00 10.40 0.04
CA GLY A 91 -16.95 11.68 0.75
C GLY A 91 -16.08 11.68 2.01
N LEU A 92 -15.48 10.54 2.37
CA LEU A 92 -14.46 10.45 3.42
C LEU A 92 -13.06 10.53 2.80
N GLY A 93 -12.44 11.71 2.89
CA GLY A 93 -11.04 11.89 2.52
C GLY A 93 -10.09 11.19 3.48
N ILE A 94 -9.21 10.35 2.94
CA ILE A 94 -8.16 9.65 3.67
C ILE A 94 -6.81 9.97 3.03
N LEU A 95 -5.83 10.37 3.85
CA LEU A 95 -4.44 10.49 3.42
C LEU A 95 -3.75 9.13 3.50
N MET A 96 -3.49 8.55 2.32
CA MET A 96 -2.70 7.32 2.16
C MET A 96 -1.22 7.66 2.28
N MET A 97 -0.54 7.04 3.25
CA MET A 97 0.85 7.37 3.59
C MET A 97 1.74 6.13 3.51
N PRO A 98 2.51 5.92 2.43
CA PRO A 98 3.42 4.78 2.33
C PRO A 98 4.57 4.89 3.32
N TRP A 99 5.45 3.89 3.30
CA TRP A 99 6.69 3.91 4.05
C TRP A 99 7.44 5.23 3.82
N ILE A 100 7.74 5.92 4.91
CA ILE A 100 8.49 7.16 4.89
C ILE A 100 9.98 6.80 4.92
N CYS A 101 10.68 7.15 3.86
CA CYS A 101 12.11 6.95 3.68
C CYS A 101 12.82 8.28 3.43
N GLU A 102 14.15 8.25 3.30
CA GLU A 102 14.97 9.45 3.13
C GLU A 102 14.55 10.30 1.92
N GLU A 103 14.23 9.66 0.79
CA GLU A 103 13.85 10.35 -0.44
C GLU A 103 12.49 11.06 -0.33
N ASN A 104 11.47 10.39 0.22
CA ASN A 104 10.10 10.93 0.25
C ASN A 104 9.77 11.70 1.53
N TYR A 105 10.70 11.80 2.50
CA TYR A 105 10.45 12.42 3.80
C TYR A 105 9.83 13.82 3.70
N GLY A 106 10.41 14.68 2.86
CA GLY A 106 9.93 16.05 2.67
C GLY A 106 8.52 16.11 2.03
N GLU A 107 8.24 15.21 1.08
CA GLU A 107 6.93 15.09 0.44
C GLU A 107 5.87 14.64 1.46
N CYS A 108 6.17 13.58 2.22
CA CYS A 108 5.29 13.01 3.24
C CYS A 108 4.94 14.04 4.33
N LEU A 109 5.93 14.76 4.87
CA LEU A 109 5.69 15.80 5.87
C LEU A 109 4.85 16.95 5.31
N LYS A 110 5.09 17.34 4.05
CA LYS A 110 4.31 18.38 3.38
C LYS A 110 2.86 17.93 3.20
N ALA A 111 2.62 16.66 2.84
CA ALA A 111 1.29 16.10 2.72
C ALA A 111 0.56 16.11 4.08
N ILE A 112 1.20 15.65 5.15
CA ILE A 112 0.65 15.66 6.51
C ILE A 112 0.29 17.08 6.96
N LYS A 113 1.14 18.07 6.66
CA LYS A 113 0.91 19.46 7.09
C LYS A 113 -0.25 20.13 6.37
N ASN A 114 -0.46 19.80 5.09
CA ASN A 114 -1.39 20.53 4.23
C ASN A 114 -2.72 19.81 4.03
N THR A 115 -2.79 18.52 4.35
CA THR A 115 -4.01 17.72 4.15
C THR A 115 -5.19 18.28 4.91
N GLN A 116 -6.37 18.19 4.29
CA GLN A 116 -7.65 18.45 4.96
C GLN A 116 -8.32 17.14 5.42
N CYS A 117 -7.76 15.99 5.07
CA CYS A 117 -8.24 14.69 5.50
C CYS A 117 -8.05 14.55 7.01
N GLN A 118 -9.10 14.12 7.72
CA GLN A 118 -9.02 13.89 9.17
C GLN A 118 -8.41 12.53 9.51
N ILE A 119 -8.33 11.62 8.53
CA ILE A 119 -7.82 10.26 8.69
C ILE A 119 -6.56 10.12 7.84
N LEU A 120 -5.50 9.61 8.48
CA LEU A 120 -4.29 9.16 7.82
C LEU A 120 -4.18 7.65 8.01
N MET A 121 -4.00 6.93 6.90
CA MET A 121 -3.71 5.51 6.88
C MET A 121 -2.30 5.29 6.39
N GLY A 122 -1.40 4.88 7.29
CA GLY A 122 0.02 4.90 7.00
C GLY A 122 0.80 3.71 7.51
N HIS A 123 1.86 3.38 6.76
CA HIS A 123 2.87 2.41 7.15
C HIS A 123 4.01 3.18 7.84
N LEU A 124 3.87 3.41 9.15
CA LEU A 124 4.68 4.37 9.90
C LEU A 124 5.49 3.71 11.02
N GLU A 125 6.70 4.22 11.22
CA GLU A 125 7.46 4.01 12.45
C GLU A 125 7.16 5.15 13.43
N VAL A 126 6.20 4.93 14.34
CA VAL A 126 5.79 5.96 15.30
C VAL A 126 6.63 5.85 16.58
N LYS A 127 7.46 6.87 16.83
CA LYS A 127 8.23 6.97 18.09
C LYS A 127 7.29 7.10 19.29
N GLY A 128 7.56 6.33 20.35
CA GLY A 128 6.77 6.33 21.58
C GLY A 128 5.70 5.25 21.66
N PHE A 129 5.59 4.41 20.63
CA PHE A 129 4.86 3.14 20.68
C PHE A 129 5.87 1.99 20.61
N GLU A 130 5.79 1.03 21.54
CA GLU A 130 6.55 -0.20 21.42
C GLU A 130 5.99 -1.03 20.27
N GLN A 131 6.71 -1.08 19.15
CA GLN A 131 6.48 -2.11 18.16
C GLN A 131 7.12 -3.40 18.68
N HIS A 132 6.32 -4.46 18.77
CA HIS A 132 6.83 -5.77 19.11
C HIS A 132 7.88 -6.16 18.07
N ILE A 133 9.11 -6.40 18.51
CA ILE A 133 10.15 -6.97 17.66
C ILE A 133 9.69 -8.40 17.43
N GLY A 134 9.19 -8.70 16.23
CA GLY A 134 8.65 -10.02 15.87
C GLY A 134 9.61 -11.16 16.20
#